data_AF-A0A926B0G1-F1
#
_entry.id   AF-A0A926B0G1-F1
#
_cell.length_a   1.000
_cell.length_b   1.000
_cell.length_c   1.000
_cell.angle_alpha   90.00
_cell.angle_beta   90.00
_cell.angle_gamma   90.00
#
_symmetry.space_group_name_H-M   'P 1'
#
loop_
_entity.id
_entity.type
_entity.pdbx_description
1 polymer ?
#
loop_
_entity_poly.entity_id
_entity_poly.type
_entity_poly.pdbx_seq_one_letter_code
_entity_poly.pdbx_strand_id
1 'polypeptide(L)'
;MLFGSFFVRDIPGDLALALDAAGRHQQAVDMLYAMAIRKWDGRFPEVELIALNEMNHIIGKNKGSVNVSSIPASLQYSVASDIRVVMDWDSDNCDIDLWVTDPSSEKCYYGHRFTGFGGRLSSDLTGGYGPEEYMQKKAPKGTFNVQANYYGDRQQRLAGPTTIQVTVYRNYGMPNEQKKSTTVRLNGKAQVVDLATIVVN
;
A
#
# COMPACT_ATOMS: atom_id res chain seq x y z
N MET A 1 -20.81 -17.40 -18.46
CA MET A 1 -19.99 -16.20 -18.24
C MET A 1 -19.08 -16.48 -17.06
N LEU A 2 -17.77 -16.51 -17.31
CA LEU A 2 -16.73 -16.81 -16.31
C LEU A 2 -16.52 -15.57 -15.43
N PHE A 3 -16.90 -15.64 -14.15
CA PHE A 3 -16.42 -14.69 -13.15
C PHE A 3 -15.02 -15.11 -12.72
N GLY A 4 -14.04 -14.25 -13.00
CA GLY A 4 -12.65 -14.42 -12.59
C GLY A 4 -12.52 -14.48 -11.08
N SER A 5 -11.57 -15.30 -10.63
CA SER A 5 -11.24 -15.57 -9.23
C SER A 5 -11.01 -14.28 -8.44
N PHE A 6 -11.92 -13.99 -7.51
CA PHE A 6 -11.68 -13.11 -6.38
C PHE A 6 -10.66 -13.79 -5.46
N PHE A 7 -9.39 -13.40 -5.54
CA PHE A 7 -8.44 -13.70 -4.47
C PHE A 7 -8.64 -12.62 -3.39
N VAL A 8 -9.51 -12.92 -2.43
CA VAL A 8 -9.63 -12.21 -1.15
C VAL A 8 -8.60 -12.85 -0.21
N ARG A 9 -7.65 -12.10 0.34
CA ARG A 9 -6.75 -12.62 1.38
C ARG A 9 -6.79 -11.71 2.61
N ASP A 10 -7.77 -11.99 3.46
CA ASP A 10 -7.78 -11.91 4.94
C ASP A 10 -7.13 -10.72 5.68
N ILE A 11 -7.07 -9.54 5.06
CA ILE A 11 -7.01 -8.28 5.81
C ILE A 11 -8.40 -7.64 5.71
N PRO A 12 -9.03 -7.22 6.84
CA PRO A 12 -10.32 -6.54 6.79
C PRO A 12 -10.34 -5.31 5.86
N GLY A 13 -9.18 -4.81 5.42
CA GLY A 13 -9.02 -3.73 4.44
C GLY A 13 -9.54 -4.08 3.04
N ASP A 14 -9.32 -5.30 2.54
CA ASP A 14 -9.81 -5.69 1.21
C ASP A 14 -11.33 -5.71 1.14
N LEU A 15 -11.98 -6.17 2.22
CA LEU A 15 -13.43 -6.12 2.32
C LEU A 15 -13.91 -4.66 2.36
N ALA A 16 -13.18 -3.75 3.01
CA ALA A 16 -13.58 -2.34 3.05
C ALA A 16 -13.51 -1.72 1.66
N LEU A 17 -12.45 -1.99 0.92
CA LEU A 17 -12.28 -1.52 -0.45
C LEU A 17 -13.34 -2.13 -1.38
N ALA A 18 -13.73 -3.39 -1.17
CA ALA A 18 -14.82 -4.01 -1.92
C ALA A 18 -16.18 -3.38 -1.58
N LEU A 19 -16.44 -3.03 -0.32
CA LEU A 19 -17.64 -2.30 0.10
C LEU A 19 -17.69 -0.92 -0.56
N ASP A 20 -16.59 -0.18 -0.56
CA ASP A 20 -16.47 1.12 -1.22
C ASP A 20 -16.76 1.01 -2.72
N ALA A 21 -16.14 0.04 -3.39
CA ALA A 21 -16.37 -0.23 -4.81
C ALA A 21 -17.82 -0.62 -5.13
N ALA A 22 -18.55 -1.20 -4.16
CA ALA A 22 -19.97 -1.52 -4.27
C ALA A 22 -20.89 -0.34 -3.89
N GLY A 23 -20.35 0.87 -3.66
CA GLY A 23 -21.10 2.05 -3.25
C GLY A 23 -21.50 2.08 -1.77
N ARG A 24 -21.03 1.12 -0.96
CA ARG A 24 -21.33 1.01 0.47
C ARG A 24 -20.30 1.80 1.30
N HIS A 25 -20.11 3.07 0.96
CA HIS A 25 -19.03 3.93 1.48
C HIS A 25 -19.02 4.05 3.02
N GLN A 26 -20.20 4.19 3.65
CA GLN A 26 -20.27 4.27 5.12
C GLN A 26 -19.72 3.01 5.78
N GLN A 27 -20.08 1.83 5.26
CA GLN A 27 -19.67 0.56 5.85
C GLN A 27 -18.19 0.28 5.62
N ALA A 28 -17.64 0.73 4.49
CA ALA A 28 -16.20 0.74 4.26
C ALA A 28 -15.48 1.61 5.30
N VAL A 29 -15.95 2.84 5.52
CA VAL A 29 -15.37 3.79 6.50
C VAL A 29 -15.46 3.27 7.93
N ASP A 30 -16.62 2.74 8.35
CA ASP A 30 -16.80 2.19 9.69
C ASP A 30 -15.82 1.03 9.96
N MET A 31 -15.60 0.18 8.96
CA MET A 31 -14.70 -0.95 9.09
C MET A 31 -13.22 -0.52 9.11
N LEU A 32 -12.82 0.40 8.25
CA LEU A 32 -11.46 0.95 8.25
C LEU A 32 -11.17 1.73 9.54
N TYR A 33 -12.15 2.45 10.08
CA TYR A 33 -12.02 3.10 11.37
C TYR A 33 -11.82 2.07 12.49
N ALA A 34 -12.63 1.00 12.51
CA ALA A 34 -12.47 -0.09 13.47
C ALA A 34 -11.09 -0.76 13.37
N MET A 35 -10.54 -0.91 12.16
CA MET A 35 -9.17 -1.40 11.96
C MET A 35 -8.11 -0.42 12.50
N ALA A 36 -8.28 0.88 12.24
CA ALA A 36 -7.31 1.91 12.61
C ALA A 36 -7.19 2.12 14.13
N ILE A 37 -8.27 1.86 14.89
CA ILE A 37 -8.25 2.02 16.37
C ILE A 37 -8.02 0.71 17.12
N ARG A 38 -8.00 -0.42 16.42
CA ARG A 38 -7.76 -1.73 17.02
C ARG A 38 -6.28 -1.84 17.40
N LYS A 39 -6.01 -2.49 18.53
CA LYS A 39 -4.66 -2.92 18.88
C LYS A 39 -4.27 -4.14 18.03
N TRP A 40 -3.28 -3.99 17.18
CA TRP A 40 -2.70 -5.10 16.41
C TRP A 40 -1.58 -5.80 17.20
N ASP A 41 -1.34 -7.05 16.82
CA ASP A 41 -0.16 -7.80 17.28
C ASP A 41 1.09 -7.09 16.72
N GLY A 42 2.19 -7.02 17.49
CA GLY A 42 3.41 -6.33 17.08
C GLY A 42 4.06 -6.91 15.81
N ARG A 43 3.57 -8.06 15.31
CA ARG A 43 3.91 -8.62 13.99
C ARG A 43 3.25 -7.90 12.81
N PHE A 44 2.27 -7.02 13.05
CA PHE A 44 1.58 -6.24 12.02
C PHE A 44 1.65 -4.73 12.30
N PRO A 45 2.84 -4.14 12.47
CA PRO A 45 2.97 -2.70 12.68
C PRO A 45 2.42 -1.93 11.47
N GLU A 46 1.83 -0.76 11.73
CA GLU A 46 1.38 0.23 10.74
C GLU A 46 0.19 -0.18 9.85
N VAL A 47 -0.43 -1.35 10.08
CA VAL A 47 -1.76 -1.67 9.50
C VAL A 47 -2.78 -0.59 9.88
N GLU A 48 -2.66 0.01 11.07
CA GLU A 48 -3.52 1.12 11.46
C GLU A 48 -3.37 2.34 10.54
N LEU A 49 -2.15 2.65 10.09
CA LEU A 49 -1.88 3.82 9.25
C LEU A 49 -2.40 3.63 7.84
N ILE A 50 -2.25 2.44 7.27
CA ILE A 50 -2.81 2.11 5.95
C ILE A 50 -4.34 2.18 6.02
N ALA A 51 -4.96 1.56 7.03
CA ALA A 51 -6.40 1.64 7.22
C ALA A 51 -6.89 3.09 7.37
N LEU A 52 -6.13 3.92 8.09
CA LEU A 52 -6.45 5.34 8.28
C LEU A 52 -6.31 6.15 6.98
N ASN A 53 -5.32 5.84 6.14
CA ASN A 53 -5.14 6.44 4.82
C ASN A 53 -6.25 6.03 3.84
N GLU A 54 -6.68 4.76 3.84
CA GLU A 54 -7.83 4.31 3.04
C GLU A 54 -9.14 4.95 3.53
N MET A 55 -9.34 5.03 4.84
CA MET A 55 -10.53 5.65 5.44
C MET A 55 -10.67 7.11 5.00
N ASN A 56 -9.60 7.90 5.17
CA ASN A 56 -9.60 9.31 4.82
C ASN A 56 -9.70 9.55 3.30
N HIS A 57 -9.24 8.61 2.49
CA HIS A 57 -9.44 8.65 1.05
C HIS A 57 -10.91 8.50 0.66
N ILE A 58 -11.59 7.51 1.21
CA ILE A 58 -13.02 7.28 0.97
C ILE A 58 -13.84 8.48 1.48
N ILE A 59 -13.56 8.97 2.68
CA ILE A 59 -14.19 10.20 3.23
C ILE A 59 -13.96 11.38 2.28
N GLY A 60 -12.73 11.55 1.79
CA GLY A 60 -12.35 12.64 0.90
C GLY A 60 -13.06 12.61 -0.45
N LYS A 61 -13.28 11.42 -1.02
CA LYS A 61 -14.02 11.22 -2.29
C LYS A 61 -15.53 11.34 -2.14
N ASN A 62 -16.07 11.03 -0.95
CA ASN A 62 -17.51 10.95 -0.70
C ASN A 62 -17.99 11.99 0.31
N LYS A 63 -17.40 13.19 0.29
CA LYS A 63 -17.74 14.28 1.21
C LYS A 63 -19.24 14.54 1.24
N GLY A 64 -19.82 14.60 2.44
CA GLY A 64 -21.25 14.81 2.64
C GLY A 64 -22.12 13.56 2.46
N SER A 65 -21.58 12.45 1.95
CA SER A 65 -22.29 11.17 1.77
C SER A 65 -21.93 10.12 2.83
N VAL A 66 -20.93 10.42 3.67
CA VAL A 66 -20.48 9.58 4.79
C VAL A 66 -20.58 10.37 6.09
N ASN A 67 -21.15 9.77 7.13
CA ASN A 67 -21.18 10.30 8.48
C ASN A 67 -19.86 9.99 9.20
N VAL A 68 -19.15 11.06 9.56
CA VAL A 68 -17.84 11.00 10.25
C VAL A 68 -17.91 11.57 11.68
N SER A 69 -19.11 11.85 12.20
CA SER A 69 -19.28 12.50 13.52
C SER A 69 -18.76 11.67 14.69
N SER A 70 -18.70 10.35 14.54
CA SER A 70 -18.14 9.41 15.53
C SER A 70 -16.62 9.26 15.44
N ILE A 71 -15.98 9.81 14.41
CA ILE A 71 -14.53 9.70 14.19
C ILE A 71 -13.87 10.95 14.79
N PRO A 72 -12.87 10.82 15.69
CA PRO A 72 -12.14 11.96 16.23
C PRO A 72 -11.53 12.84 15.14
N ALA A 73 -11.64 14.16 15.28
CA ALA A 73 -11.11 15.11 14.29
C ALA A 73 -9.60 14.97 14.05
N SER A 74 -8.84 14.50 15.05
CA SER A 74 -7.40 14.22 14.92
C SER A 74 -7.07 13.07 13.97
N LEU A 75 -8.05 12.21 13.66
CA LEU A 75 -7.94 11.09 12.73
C LEU A 75 -8.51 11.41 11.34
N GLN A 76 -9.04 12.63 11.17
CA GLN A 76 -9.59 13.11 9.90
C GLN A 76 -8.60 14.07 9.24
N TYR A 77 -8.05 13.69 8.08
CA TYR A 77 -7.07 14.50 7.36
C TYR A 77 -7.11 14.27 5.86
N SER A 78 -6.53 15.20 5.11
CA SER A 78 -6.36 15.04 3.67
C SER A 78 -5.19 14.08 3.39
N VAL A 79 -5.47 13.02 2.62
CA VAL A 79 -4.46 12.08 2.12
C VAL A 79 -3.79 12.53 0.82
N ALA A 80 -4.14 13.74 0.35
CA ALA A 80 -3.63 14.32 -0.90
C ALA A 80 -2.11 14.19 -1.03
N SER A 81 -1.67 13.38 -1.99
CA SER A 81 -0.25 13.08 -2.23
C SER A 81 0.03 12.84 -3.71
N ASP A 82 1.16 13.32 -4.22
CA ASP A 82 1.53 13.14 -5.62
C ASP A 82 1.78 11.67 -5.97
N ILE A 83 2.41 10.91 -5.06
CA ILE A 83 2.70 9.48 -5.23
C ILE A 83 2.29 8.72 -3.97
N ARG A 84 1.64 7.57 -4.16
CA ARG A 84 1.52 6.50 -3.16
C ARG A 84 1.76 5.16 -3.86
N VAL A 85 2.53 4.28 -3.23
CA VAL A 85 2.77 2.92 -3.70
C VAL A 85 2.44 1.98 -2.55
N VAL A 86 1.65 0.95 -2.80
CA VAL A 86 1.35 -0.11 -1.85
C VAL A 86 1.78 -1.43 -2.49
N MET A 87 2.57 -2.23 -1.78
CA MET A 87 3.05 -3.52 -2.23
C MET A 87 2.66 -4.61 -1.25
N ASP A 88 1.96 -5.62 -1.75
CA ASP A 88 1.47 -6.79 -1.02
C ASP A 88 2.05 -8.07 -1.62
N TRP A 89 2.15 -9.13 -0.81
CA TRP A 89 2.56 -10.45 -1.30
C TRP A 89 1.83 -11.59 -0.59
N ASP A 90 1.82 -12.73 -1.25
CA ASP A 90 0.90 -13.83 -0.93
C ASP A 90 1.55 -15.00 -0.15
N SER A 91 2.82 -14.86 0.21
CA SER A 91 3.58 -15.88 0.95
C SER A 91 3.93 -15.41 2.36
N ASP A 92 3.73 -16.30 3.34
CA ASP A 92 4.17 -16.10 4.72
C ASP A 92 5.70 -16.31 4.83
N ASN A 93 6.35 -15.58 5.74
CA ASN A 93 7.78 -15.73 6.07
C ASN A 93 8.76 -15.49 4.89
N CYS A 94 8.38 -14.63 3.93
CA CYS A 94 9.24 -14.08 2.89
C CYS A 94 9.75 -12.71 3.30
N ASP A 95 11.02 -12.42 3.02
CA ASP A 95 11.66 -11.13 3.24
C ASP A 95 11.69 -10.36 1.90
N ILE A 96 10.73 -9.45 1.71
CA ILE A 96 10.54 -8.65 0.49
C ILE A 96 10.48 -7.17 0.88
N ASP A 97 11.44 -6.37 0.40
CA ASP A 97 11.43 -4.91 0.58
C ASP A 97 10.85 -4.20 -0.65
N LEU A 98 10.09 -3.15 -0.42
CA LEU A 98 9.73 -2.12 -1.40
C LEU A 98 10.86 -1.11 -1.52
N TRP A 99 11.38 -0.96 -2.73
CA TRP A 99 12.36 0.07 -3.07
C TRP A 99 11.73 1.10 -4.00
N VAL A 100 11.88 2.38 -3.67
CA VAL A 100 11.48 3.48 -4.55
C VAL A 100 12.67 4.40 -4.75
N THR A 101 13.16 4.49 -5.99
CA THR A 101 14.26 5.39 -6.36
C THR A 101 13.69 6.63 -7.05
N ASP A 102 14.07 7.81 -6.56
CA ASP A 102 13.58 9.08 -7.08
C ASP A 102 14.41 9.62 -8.27
N PRO A 103 13.98 10.73 -8.90
CA PRO A 103 14.68 11.30 -10.07
C PRO A 103 16.12 11.76 -9.80
N SER A 104 16.50 11.97 -8.53
CA SER A 104 17.88 12.30 -8.14
C SER A 104 18.74 11.07 -7.88
N SER A 105 18.21 9.87 -8.14
CA SER A 105 18.81 8.57 -7.85
C SER A 105 18.91 8.26 -6.35
N GLU A 106 18.20 8.99 -5.50
CA GLU A 106 18.09 8.66 -4.08
C GLU A 106 17.08 7.51 -3.92
N LYS A 107 17.50 6.43 -3.24
CA LYS A 107 16.67 5.25 -3.01
C LYS A 107 16.07 5.26 -1.62
N CYS A 108 14.74 5.18 -1.56
CA CYS A 108 13.98 4.89 -0.36
C CYS A 108 13.82 3.37 -0.18
N TYR A 109 14.19 2.86 1.00
CA TYR A 109 14.10 1.45 1.39
C TYR A 109 14.14 1.32 2.94
N TYR A 110 14.04 0.12 3.51
CA TYR A 110 14.00 -0.08 4.97
C TYR A 110 15.14 0.61 5.74
N GLY A 111 16.35 0.65 5.18
CA GLY A 111 17.54 1.29 5.76
C GLY A 111 17.62 2.81 5.53
N HIS A 112 16.80 3.36 4.64
CA HIS A 112 16.72 4.79 4.30
C HIS A 112 15.27 5.20 3.99
N ARG A 113 14.44 5.19 5.03
CA ARG A 113 12.98 5.34 4.90
C ARG A 113 12.50 6.76 4.59
N PHE A 114 13.37 7.76 4.68
CA PHE A 114 13.04 9.15 4.44
C PHE A 114 14.02 9.75 3.43
N THR A 115 13.54 10.13 2.26
CA THR A 115 14.39 10.76 1.23
C THR A 115 14.43 12.27 1.36
N GLY A 116 15.43 12.91 0.75
CA GLY A 116 15.61 14.36 0.76
C GLY A 116 14.44 15.15 0.18
N PHE A 117 13.72 14.56 -0.78
CA PHE A 117 12.48 15.13 -1.34
C PHE A 117 11.20 14.77 -0.58
N GLY A 118 11.33 14.21 0.63
CA GLY A 118 10.20 13.92 1.51
C GLY A 118 9.40 12.67 1.12
N GLY A 119 10.02 11.75 0.38
CA GLY A 119 9.50 10.39 0.24
C GLY A 119 9.60 9.66 1.57
N ARG A 120 8.57 8.88 1.90
CA ARG A 120 8.51 8.11 3.15
C ARG A 120 8.09 6.67 2.85
N LEU A 121 8.84 5.72 3.40
CA LEU A 121 8.45 4.31 3.49
C LEU A 121 7.81 4.01 4.86
N SER A 122 6.82 3.12 4.89
CA SER A 122 6.30 2.51 6.10
C SER A 122 7.41 1.76 6.86
N SER A 123 7.15 1.43 8.13
CA SER A 123 8.04 0.54 8.88
C SER A 123 8.05 -0.85 8.27
N ASP A 124 9.24 -1.44 8.25
CA ASP A 124 9.56 -2.73 7.64
C ASP A 124 8.99 -3.92 8.44
N LEU A 125 8.52 -4.93 7.70
CA LEU A 125 7.92 -6.18 8.18
C LEU A 125 8.87 -7.37 7.94
N THR A 126 10.00 -7.40 8.65
CA THR A 126 11.09 -8.42 8.51
C THR A 126 10.73 -9.90 8.78
N GLY A 127 9.46 -10.27 8.89
CA GLY A 127 9.07 -11.65 9.21
C GLY A 127 7.57 -11.95 9.15
N GLY A 128 6.81 -11.25 8.32
CA GLY A 128 5.36 -11.41 8.22
C GLY A 128 4.79 -11.03 6.87
N TYR A 129 3.46 -11.02 6.77
CA TYR A 129 2.74 -10.55 5.60
C TYR A 129 2.92 -9.04 5.44
N GLY A 130 3.20 -8.57 4.22
CA GLY A 130 2.98 -7.18 3.81
C GLY A 130 1.54 -6.72 4.05
N PRO A 131 1.21 -5.43 3.87
CA PRO A 131 1.81 -4.49 2.92
C PRO A 131 3.03 -3.67 3.38
N GLU A 132 3.85 -3.26 2.41
CA GLU A 132 4.70 -2.06 2.52
C GLU A 132 4.12 -0.88 1.74
N GLU A 133 4.22 0.33 2.29
CA GLU A 133 3.69 1.56 1.71
C GLU A 133 4.79 2.61 1.53
N TYR A 134 4.88 3.20 0.34
CA TYR A 134 5.61 4.44 0.08
C TYR A 134 4.64 5.59 -0.18
N MET A 135 4.87 6.74 0.41
CA MET A 135 4.12 7.97 0.12
C MET A 135 5.04 9.16 -0.08
N GLN A 136 4.66 10.02 -1.02
CA GLN A 136 5.31 11.31 -1.23
C GLN A 136 4.26 12.39 -1.55
N LYS A 137 4.12 13.34 -0.63
CA LYS A 137 3.12 14.41 -0.74
C LYS A 137 3.40 15.36 -1.90
N LYS A 138 4.67 15.73 -2.07
CA LYS A 138 5.16 16.63 -3.12
C LYS A 138 6.32 15.95 -3.83
N ALA A 139 6.06 15.37 -4.98
CA ALA A 139 7.06 14.64 -5.74
C ALA A 139 7.83 15.60 -6.66
N PRO A 140 9.18 15.55 -6.70
CA PRO A 140 9.94 16.24 -7.72
C PRO A 140 9.56 15.71 -9.10
N LYS A 141 9.68 16.57 -10.11
CA LYS A 141 9.49 16.18 -11.51
C LYS A 141 10.56 15.18 -11.92
N GLY A 142 10.17 14.21 -12.74
CA GLY A 142 11.05 13.19 -13.28
C GLY A 142 10.50 11.78 -13.10
N THR A 143 11.41 10.82 -13.24
CA THR A 143 11.08 9.40 -13.24
C THR A 143 11.45 8.74 -11.92
N PHE A 144 10.51 8.02 -11.34
CA PHE A 144 10.72 7.14 -10.20
C PHE A 144 10.72 5.68 -10.66
N ASN A 145 11.62 4.88 -10.08
CA ASN A 145 11.61 3.42 -10.26
C ASN A 145 11.09 2.76 -8.98
N VAL A 146 10.10 1.88 -9.13
CA VAL A 146 9.53 1.05 -8.07
C VAL A 146 9.98 -0.38 -8.29
N GLN A 147 10.67 -0.94 -7.30
CA GLN A 147 11.23 -2.28 -7.35
C GLN A 147 10.87 -3.07 -6.09
N ALA A 148 10.78 -4.39 -6.21
CA ALA A 148 10.83 -5.30 -5.07
C ALA A 148 12.23 -5.86 -4.94
N ASN A 149 12.80 -5.84 -3.75
CA ASN A 149 14.01 -6.56 -3.43
C ASN A 149 13.66 -7.79 -2.58
N TYR A 150 13.68 -8.95 -3.22
CA TYR A 150 13.33 -10.22 -2.59
C TYR A 150 14.59 -10.94 -2.14
N TYR A 151 14.73 -11.21 -0.83
CA TYR A 151 15.89 -11.91 -0.28
C TYR A 151 15.76 -13.45 -0.29
N GLY A 152 14.61 -13.99 -0.73
CA GLY A 152 14.35 -15.42 -0.77
C GLY A 152 13.69 -15.96 0.50
N ASP A 153 13.29 -17.23 0.48
CA ASP A 153 12.60 -17.87 1.60
C ASP A 153 13.62 -18.51 2.55
N ARG A 154 13.56 -18.21 3.85
CA ARG A 154 14.39 -18.91 4.86
C ARG A 154 14.04 -20.41 4.99
N GLN A 155 12.92 -20.87 4.43
CA GLN A 155 12.55 -22.29 4.35
C GLN A 155 12.55 -22.79 2.90
N GLN A 156 13.75 -23.08 2.37
CA GLN A 156 13.99 -23.54 1.00
C GLN A 156 13.38 -24.91 0.60
N ARG A 157 12.29 -25.40 1.18
CA ARG A 157 11.77 -26.74 0.80
C ARG A 157 10.27 -26.89 0.52
N LEU A 158 9.40 -25.93 0.84
CA LEU A 158 7.95 -26.14 0.69
C LEU A 158 7.11 -24.93 0.22
N ALA A 159 7.69 -23.73 0.12
CA ALA A 159 6.93 -22.55 -0.34
C ALA A 159 6.74 -22.58 -1.86
N GLY A 160 5.49 -22.48 -2.31
CA GLY A 160 5.17 -22.24 -3.71
C GLY A 160 5.68 -20.88 -4.19
N PRO A 161 5.60 -20.58 -5.49
CA PRO A 161 6.06 -19.30 -6.02
C PRO A 161 5.28 -18.12 -5.42
N THR A 162 6.00 -17.18 -4.82
CA THR A 162 5.45 -15.95 -4.25
C THR A 162 4.96 -15.00 -5.35
N THR A 163 3.79 -14.42 -5.14
CA THR A 163 3.18 -13.42 -6.01
C THR A 163 3.20 -12.07 -5.30
N ILE A 164 3.79 -11.08 -5.96
CA ILE A 164 3.75 -9.68 -5.55
C ILE A 164 2.63 -8.98 -6.32
N GLN A 165 1.85 -8.18 -5.60
CA GLN A 165 0.96 -7.18 -6.19
C GLN A 165 1.43 -5.79 -5.76
N VAL A 166 1.74 -4.93 -6.73
CA VAL A 166 2.02 -3.52 -6.47
C VAL A 166 0.87 -2.69 -7.01
N THR A 167 0.46 -1.68 -6.26
CA THR A 167 -0.49 -0.66 -6.70
C THR A 167 0.17 0.70 -6.58
N VAL A 168 0.27 1.39 -7.71
CA VAL A 168 0.78 2.76 -7.81
C VAL A 168 -0.40 3.71 -7.97
N TYR A 169 -0.43 4.73 -7.11
CA TYR A 169 -1.32 5.87 -7.18
C TYR A 169 -0.53 7.11 -7.55
N ARG A 170 -1.07 7.90 -8.50
CA ARG A 170 -0.63 9.27 -8.77
C ARG A 170 -1.75 10.23 -8.41
N ASN A 171 -1.41 11.38 -7.82
CA ASN A 171 -2.37 12.36 -7.31
C ASN A 171 -3.39 11.70 -6.35
N TYR A 172 -2.91 10.84 -5.45
CA TYR A 172 -3.73 10.12 -4.49
C TYR A 172 -4.56 11.09 -3.65
N GLY A 173 -5.86 10.84 -3.52
CA GLY A 173 -6.82 11.69 -2.82
C GLY A 173 -7.20 12.98 -3.57
N MET A 174 -6.75 13.17 -4.81
CA MET A 174 -7.04 14.34 -5.64
C MET A 174 -8.02 14.01 -6.78
N PRO A 175 -8.72 15.01 -7.38
CA PRO A 175 -9.70 14.77 -8.44
C PRO A 175 -9.16 14.05 -9.69
N ASN A 176 -7.86 14.20 -9.98
CA ASN A 176 -7.16 13.60 -11.10
C ASN A 176 -6.31 12.39 -10.68
N GLU A 177 -6.73 11.68 -9.62
CA GLU A 177 -6.09 10.45 -9.17
C GLU A 177 -6.02 9.41 -10.30
N GLN A 178 -4.87 8.76 -10.42
CA GLN A 178 -4.66 7.61 -11.29
C GLN A 178 -4.21 6.42 -10.46
N LYS A 179 -4.75 5.23 -10.74
CA LYS A 179 -4.38 3.96 -10.10
C LYS A 179 -3.90 2.98 -11.17
N LYS A 180 -2.77 2.34 -10.94
CA LYS A 180 -2.27 1.23 -11.78
C LYS A 180 -1.77 0.11 -10.87
N SER A 181 -2.25 -1.11 -11.10
CA SER A 181 -1.79 -2.30 -10.39
C SER A 181 -1.01 -3.22 -11.33
N THR A 182 0.06 -3.80 -10.82
CA THR A 182 0.88 -4.80 -11.51
C THR A 182 1.03 -6.02 -10.60
N THR A 183 0.89 -7.22 -11.17
CA THR A 183 1.10 -8.48 -10.46
C THR A 183 2.28 -9.20 -11.07
N VAL A 184 3.22 -9.65 -10.23
CA VAL A 184 4.45 -10.34 -10.66
C VAL A 184 4.62 -11.61 -9.85
N ARG A 185 4.96 -12.72 -10.52
CA ARG A 185 5.24 -14.00 -9.87
C ARG A 185 6.75 -14.21 -9.78
N LEU A 186 7.24 -14.47 -8.56
CA LEU A 186 8.63 -14.76 -8.25
C LEU A 186 8.89 -16.27 -8.32
N ASN A 187 10.12 -16.64 -8.68
CA ASN A 187 10.53 -18.02 -8.86
C ASN A 187 11.46 -18.53 -7.73
N GLY A 188 11.32 -18.00 -6.51
CA GLY A 188 11.99 -18.51 -5.30
C GLY A 188 13.50 -18.23 -5.19
N LYS A 189 14.08 -17.40 -6.07
CA LYS A 189 15.47 -16.94 -5.97
C LYS A 189 15.51 -15.49 -5.51
N ALA A 190 16.50 -15.15 -4.68
CA ALA A 190 16.77 -13.76 -4.33
C ALA A 190 17.04 -12.95 -5.59
N GLN A 191 16.32 -11.84 -5.77
CA GLN A 191 16.41 -10.99 -6.95
C GLN A 191 15.77 -9.62 -6.68
N VAL A 192 16.24 -8.61 -7.41
CA VAL A 192 15.56 -7.32 -7.56
C VAL A 192 14.65 -7.41 -8.78
N VAL A 193 13.40 -6.99 -8.62
CA VAL A 193 12.38 -7.03 -9.68
C VAL A 193 11.86 -5.63 -9.92
N ASP A 194 11.94 -5.14 -11.16
CA ASP A 194 11.28 -3.91 -11.56
C ASP A 194 9.76 -4.12 -11.60
N LEU A 195 9.01 -3.30 -10.88
CA LEU A 195 7.56 -3.43 -10.75
C LEU A 195 6.80 -2.34 -11.50
N ALA A 196 7.31 -1.10 -11.44
CA ALA A 196 6.69 0.04 -12.10
C ALA A 196 7.66 1.21 -12.32
N THR A 197 7.32 2.03 -13.31
CA THR A 197 7.92 3.35 -13.54
C THR A 197 6.85 4.42 -13.37
N ILE A 198 7.14 5.44 -12.57
CA ILE A 198 6.24 6.58 -12.33
C ILE A 198 6.88 7.82 -12.95
N VAL A 199 6.15 8.53 -13.79
CA VAL A 199 6.63 9.77 -14.42
C VAL A 199 5.85 10.96 -13.89
N VAL A 200 6.48 11.87 -13.17
CA VAL A 200 5.89 13.13 -12.68
C VAL A 200 6.34 14.27 -13.61
N ASN A 201 5.38 15.01 -14.17
CA ASN A 201 5.61 16.04 -15.21
C ASN A 201 5.54 17.47 -14.67
#